data_AF-A0AAE0LHL3-F1
#
_entry.id   AF-A0AAE0LHL3-F1
#
_cell.length_a   1.000
_cell.length_b   1.000
_cell.length_c   1.000
_cell.angle_alpha   90.00
_cell.angle_beta   90.00
_cell.angle_gamma   90.00
#
_symmetry.space_group_name_H-M   'P 1'
#
loop_
_entity.id
_entity.type
_entity.pdbx_description
1 polymer ?
#
loop_
_entity_poly.entity_id
_entity_poly.type
_entity_poly.pdbx_seq_one_letter_code
_entity_poly.pdbx_strand_id
1 'polypeptide(L)'
;VAMEEARRMGARVVHGDRNIDITMQRLQSSLRDVDFTKVLRSTVSVQPTSPLRHVNLSNMFTEETVEAMKTREAASEMMNMTKQVLPEAVRVIRDERDEFMVEKLLACSGRVVAVVGIGHMDGIEKLWGEAMQKPKVKK
;
A
#
# COMPACT_ATOMS: atom_id res chain seq x y z
N VAL A 1 -7.63 -15.28 11.97
CA VAL A 1 -6.55 -15.07 12.96
C VAL A 1 -6.65 -13.70 13.67
N ALA A 2 -6.21 -12.57 13.09
CA ALA A 2 -6.14 -11.28 13.83
C ALA A 2 -7.47 -10.82 14.48
N MET A 3 -8.58 -10.87 13.72
CA MET A 3 -9.91 -10.49 14.22
C MET A 3 -10.44 -11.42 15.31
N GLU A 4 -10.06 -12.68 15.24
CA GLU A 4 -10.47 -13.71 16.20
C GLU A 4 -9.71 -13.56 17.52
N GLU A 5 -8.39 -13.31 17.44
CA GLU A 5 -7.58 -12.99 18.61
C GLU A 5 -8.02 -11.70 19.30
N ALA A 6 -8.36 -10.66 18.52
CA ALA A 6 -8.91 -9.43 19.08
C ALA A 6 -10.20 -9.69 19.88
N ARG A 7 -11.11 -10.53 19.36
CA ARG A 7 -12.33 -10.94 20.08
C ARG A 7 -12.01 -11.75 21.34
N ARG A 8 -11.07 -12.70 21.26
CA ARG A 8 -10.65 -13.54 22.41
C ARG A 8 -10.09 -12.70 23.56
N MET A 9 -9.37 -11.62 23.24
CA MET A 9 -8.82 -10.69 24.22
C MET A 9 -9.81 -9.60 24.68
N GLY A 10 -11.03 -9.56 24.14
CA GLY A 10 -11.97 -8.46 24.38
C GLY A 10 -11.46 -7.10 23.88
N ALA A 11 -10.53 -7.10 22.91
CA ALA A 11 -9.98 -5.88 22.34
C ALA A 11 -11.00 -5.20 21.42
N ARG A 12 -11.07 -3.88 21.48
CA ARG A 12 -11.87 -3.09 20.54
C ARG A 12 -11.30 -3.25 19.13
N VAL A 13 -12.14 -3.67 18.19
CA VAL A 13 -11.78 -3.77 16.78
C VAL A 13 -12.16 -2.50 16.04
N VAL A 14 -11.23 -1.96 15.27
CA VAL A 14 -11.43 -0.80 14.40
C VAL A 14 -11.03 -1.18 12.98
N HIS A 15 -11.93 -0.95 12.01
CA HIS A 15 -11.60 -1.05 10.59
C HIS A 15 -10.85 0.23 10.20
N GLY A 16 -9.53 0.11 10.07
CA GLY A 16 -8.63 1.27 9.90
C GLY A 16 -8.48 1.75 8.45
N ASP A 17 -8.91 0.98 7.47
CA ASP A 17 -8.74 1.31 6.05
C ASP A 17 -9.95 2.04 5.46
N ARG A 18 -9.73 2.68 4.31
CA ARG A 18 -10.74 3.36 3.51
C ARG A 18 -11.71 2.36 2.90
N ASN A 19 -12.98 2.76 2.78
CA ASN A 19 -13.96 1.98 2.03
C ASN A 19 -13.45 1.74 0.59
N ILE A 20 -13.53 0.47 0.14
CA ILE A 20 -13.03 0.05 -1.16
C ILE A 20 -13.74 0.74 -2.33
N ASP A 21 -15.02 1.07 -2.20
CA ASP A 21 -15.80 1.74 -3.25
C ASP A 21 -15.23 3.13 -3.55
N ILE A 22 -14.82 3.86 -2.51
CA ILE A 22 -14.16 5.16 -2.66
C ILE A 22 -12.82 4.99 -3.38
N THR A 23 -12.06 3.95 -3.03
CA THR A 23 -10.79 3.63 -3.69
C THR A 23 -11.00 3.31 -5.17
N MET A 24 -12.01 2.51 -5.51
CA MET A 24 -12.30 2.12 -6.90
C MET A 24 -12.78 3.31 -7.73
N GLN A 25 -13.63 4.18 -7.16
CA GLN A 25 -14.07 5.42 -7.82
C GLN A 25 -12.89 6.36 -8.10
N ARG A 26 -11.98 6.54 -7.13
CA ARG A 26 -10.77 7.35 -7.31
C ARG A 26 -9.81 6.73 -8.31
N LEU A 27 -9.67 5.40 -8.30
CA LEU A 27 -8.79 4.69 -9.23
C LEU A 27 -9.31 4.85 -10.66
N GLN A 28 -10.60 4.61 -10.90
CA GLN A 28 -11.23 4.85 -12.19
C GLN A 28 -11.00 6.28 -12.66
N SER A 29 -11.18 7.26 -11.77
CA SER A 29 -10.96 8.68 -12.08
C SER A 29 -9.49 8.97 -12.44
N SER A 30 -8.54 8.40 -11.70
CA SER A 30 -7.10 8.57 -11.95
C SER A 30 -6.62 7.96 -13.26
N LEU A 31 -7.35 6.98 -13.79
CA LEU A 31 -7.01 6.28 -15.04
C LEU A 31 -7.65 6.90 -16.29
N ARG A 32 -8.59 7.85 -16.14
CA ARG A 32 -9.33 8.45 -17.27
C ARG A 32 -8.41 9.09 -18.31
N ASP A 33 -7.37 9.77 -17.84
CA ASP A 33 -6.44 10.54 -18.68
C ASP A 33 -5.09 9.82 -18.88
N VAL A 34 -5.02 8.54 -18.53
CA VAL A 34 -3.79 7.75 -18.69
C VAL A 34 -3.65 7.31 -20.15
N ASP A 35 -2.55 7.75 -20.77
CA ASP A 35 -2.13 7.22 -22.07
C ASP A 35 -1.52 5.82 -21.92
N PHE A 36 -2.36 4.81 -22.10
CA PHE A 36 -1.95 3.41 -22.05
C PHE A 36 -0.92 3.03 -23.11
N THR A 37 -0.82 3.76 -24.22
CA THR A 37 0.22 3.49 -25.24
C THR A 37 1.60 3.91 -24.75
N LYS A 38 1.69 5.03 -24.02
CA LYS A 38 2.91 5.47 -23.35
C LYS A 38 3.31 4.50 -22.23
N VAL A 39 2.33 4.03 -21.46
CA VAL A 39 2.53 3.00 -20.43
C VAL A 39 3.09 1.71 -21.04
N LEU A 40 2.51 1.22 -22.14
CA LEU A 40 2.95 -0.02 -22.78
C LEU A 40 4.36 0.09 -23.39
N ARG A 41 4.77 1.30 -23.80
CA ARG A 41 6.12 1.60 -24.31
C ARG A 41 7.14 1.89 -23.21
N SER A 42 6.69 2.06 -21.96
CA SER A 42 7.60 2.33 -20.86
C SER A 42 8.39 1.07 -20.51
N THR A 43 9.72 1.18 -20.54
CA THR A 43 10.60 0.09 -20.13
C THR A 43 10.89 0.27 -18.65
N VAL A 44 10.39 -0.65 -17.82
CA VAL A 44 10.77 -0.70 -16.41
C VAL A 44 12.05 -1.52 -16.31
N SER A 45 13.13 -0.86 -15.88
CA SER A 45 14.41 -1.53 -15.64
C SER A 45 14.37 -2.20 -14.27
N VAL A 46 14.43 -3.53 -14.26
CA VAL A 46 14.54 -4.33 -13.03
C VAL A 46 16.00 -4.68 -12.81
N GLN A 47 16.49 -4.54 -11.59
CA GLN A 47 17.88 -4.88 -11.28
C GLN A 47 18.12 -6.39 -11.47
N PRO A 48 19.28 -6.83 -11.99
CA PRO A 48 19.55 -8.26 -12.20
C PRO A 48 19.45 -9.12 -10.93
N THR A 49 19.68 -8.51 -9.77
CA THR A 49 19.61 -9.13 -8.44
C THR A 49 18.21 -9.16 -7.85
N SER A 50 17.23 -8.58 -8.53
CA SER A 50 15.85 -8.51 -8.05
C SER A 50 15.19 -9.89 -7.99
N PRO A 51 14.41 -10.18 -6.93
CA PRO A 51 13.53 -11.34 -6.90
C PRO A 51 12.45 -11.28 -8.00
N LEU A 52 12.15 -10.10 -8.55
CA LEU A 52 11.17 -9.86 -9.61
C LEU A 52 11.77 -9.82 -11.02
N ARG A 53 13.05 -10.22 -11.22
CA ARG A 53 13.73 -10.12 -12.53
C ARG A 53 13.03 -10.84 -13.69
N HIS A 54 12.19 -11.83 -13.40
CA HIS A 54 11.41 -12.56 -14.41
C HIS A 54 9.97 -12.07 -14.53
N VAL A 55 9.55 -11.13 -13.68
CA VAL A 55 8.19 -10.60 -13.68
C VAL A 55 8.06 -9.58 -14.80
N ASN A 56 7.09 -9.83 -15.67
CA ASN A 56 6.65 -8.97 -16.75
C ASN A 56 5.10 -8.93 -16.74
N LEU A 57 4.51 -8.16 -17.66
CA LEU A 57 3.06 -7.97 -17.68
C LEU A 57 2.27 -9.29 -17.87
N SER A 58 2.84 -10.26 -18.58
CA SER A 58 2.17 -11.53 -18.91
C SER A 58 2.16 -12.55 -17.75
N ASN A 59 3.09 -12.45 -16.80
CA ASN A 59 3.17 -13.34 -15.64
C ASN A 59 2.99 -12.61 -14.29
N MET A 60 2.62 -11.33 -14.30
CA MET A 60 2.41 -10.52 -13.09
C MET A 60 1.39 -11.12 -12.11
N PHE A 61 0.39 -11.84 -12.62
CA PHE A 61 -0.69 -12.43 -11.82
C PHE A 61 -0.57 -13.95 -11.62
N THR A 62 0.59 -14.55 -11.92
CA THR A 62 0.82 -15.99 -11.67
C THR A 62 1.04 -16.26 -10.19
N GLU A 63 0.78 -17.49 -9.76
CA GLU A 63 1.01 -17.93 -8.38
C GLU A 63 2.48 -17.79 -7.97
N GLU A 64 3.41 -18.11 -8.87
CA GLU A 64 4.85 -17.92 -8.67
C GLU A 64 5.20 -16.45 -8.37
N THR A 65 4.64 -15.52 -9.15
CA THR A 65 4.85 -14.08 -8.92
C THR A 65 4.23 -13.65 -7.59
N VAL A 66 3.02 -14.13 -7.27
CA VAL A 66 2.35 -13.86 -5.98
C VAL A 66 3.18 -14.38 -4.81
N GLU A 67 3.79 -15.55 -4.94
CA GLU A 67 4.65 -16.13 -3.92
C GLU A 67 5.95 -15.33 -3.76
N ALA A 68 6.59 -14.93 -4.86
CA ALA A 68 7.77 -14.07 -4.84
C ALA A 68 7.52 -12.71 -4.16
N MET A 69 6.27 -12.21 -4.20
CA MET A 69 5.85 -10.95 -3.59
C MET A 69 5.49 -11.04 -2.10
N LYS A 70 5.63 -12.20 -1.46
CA LYS A 70 5.38 -12.35 -0.02
C LYS A 70 6.48 -11.74 0.86
N THR A 71 7.57 -11.27 0.27
CA THR A 71 8.61 -10.51 0.98
C THR A 71 8.37 -9.01 0.89
N ARG A 72 8.84 -8.27 1.89
CA ARG A 72 8.64 -6.81 1.96
C ARG A 72 9.40 -6.12 0.84
N GLU A 73 10.60 -6.61 0.56
CA GLU A 73 11.49 -6.11 -0.48
C GLU A 73 10.86 -6.26 -1.88
N ALA A 74 10.34 -7.45 -2.20
CA ALA A 74 9.70 -7.69 -3.49
C ALA A 74 8.39 -6.89 -3.64
N ALA A 75 7.56 -6.84 -2.60
CA ALA A 75 6.34 -6.03 -2.63
C ALA A 75 6.64 -4.54 -2.86
N SER A 76 7.67 -4.00 -2.18
CA SER A 76 8.10 -2.62 -2.33
C SER A 76 8.67 -2.35 -3.73
N GLU A 77 9.47 -3.28 -4.28
CA GLU A 77 10.03 -3.17 -5.63
C GLU A 77 8.94 -3.15 -6.71
N MET A 78 7.96 -4.07 -6.67
CA MET A 78 6.84 -4.05 -7.62
C MET A 78 6.08 -2.71 -7.56
N MET A 79 5.88 -2.18 -6.37
CA MET A 79 5.14 -0.94 -6.22
C MET A 79 5.92 0.26 -6.76
N ASN A 80 7.26 0.25 -6.63
CA ASN A 80 8.14 1.24 -7.24
C ASN A 80 8.17 1.13 -8.76
N MET A 81 8.22 -0.09 -9.30
CA MET A 81 8.07 -0.35 -10.74
C MET A 81 6.74 0.20 -11.26
N THR A 82 5.65 -0.13 -10.58
CA THR A 82 4.31 0.33 -10.96
C THR A 82 4.20 1.85 -10.88
N LYS A 83 4.85 2.50 -9.89
CA LYS A 83 4.85 3.96 -9.74
C LYS A 83 5.56 4.68 -10.89
N GLN A 84 6.55 4.05 -11.52
CA GLN A 84 7.23 4.63 -12.69
C GLN A 84 6.30 4.68 -13.93
N VAL A 85 5.34 3.75 -14.00
CA VAL A 85 4.47 3.57 -15.16
C VAL A 85 3.09 4.21 -14.96
N LEU A 86 2.49 3.97 -13.80
CA LEU A 86 1.16 4.42 -13.39
C LEU A 86 1.23 5.12 -12.01
N PRO A 87 1.94 6.26 -11.90
CA PRO A 87 2.13 6.96 -10.62
C PRO A 87 0.81 7.32 -9.94
N GLU A 88 -0.18 7.73 -10.73
CA GLU A 88 -1.51 8.11 -10.26
C GLU A 88 -2.27 6.93 -9.64
N ALA A 89 -2.15 5.75 -10.24
CA ALA A 89 -2.77 4.53 -9.71
C ALA A 89 -2.13 4.11 -8.38
N VAL A 90 -0.79 4.17 -8.27
CA VAL A 90 -0.09 3.87 -7.01
C VAL A 90 -0.47 4.87 -5.92
N ARG A 91 -0.59 6.16 -6.27
CA ARG A 91 -1.05 7.18 -5.31
C ARG A 91 -2.41 6.79 -4.72
N VAL A 92 -3.37 6.41 -5.56
CA VAL A 92 -4.73 6.09 -5.11
C VAL A 92 -4.82 4.74 -4.37
N ILE A 93 -4.16 3.70 -4.88
CA ILE A 93 -4.24 2.33 -4.36
C ILE A 93 -3.45 2.16 -3.07
N ARG A 94 -2.36 2.92 -2.87
CA ARG A 94 -1.51 2.81 -1.69
C ARG A 94 -1.35 4.13 -0.95
N ASP A 95 -0.75 5.14 -1.57
CA ASP A 95 -0.25 6.31 -0.81
C ASP A 95 -1.40 7.03 -0.06
N GLU A 96 -2.55 7.26 -0.71
CA GLU A 96 -3.75 7.84 -0.06
C GLU A 96 -4.38 6.93 1.01
N ARG A 97 -4.26 5.60 0.84
CA ARG A 97 -4.77 4.63 1.81
C ARG A 97 -3.87 4.56 3.03
N ASP A 98 -2.56 4.70 2.85
CA ASP A 98 -1.60 4.79 3.96
C ASP A 98 -1.87 6.04 4.81
N GLU A 99 -2.10 7.19 4.17
CA GLU A 99 -2.51 8.42 4.86
C GLU A 99 -3.79 8.22 5.68
N PHE A 100 -4.83 7.64 5.07
CA PHE A 100 -6.09 7.37 5.74
C PHE A 100 -5.91 6.42 6.93
N MET A 101 -5.15 5.33 6.76
CA MET A 101 -4.87 4.36 7.83
C MET A 101 -4.09 4.98 8.98
N VAL A 102 -3.11 5.83 8.69
CA VAL A 102 -2.34 6.53 9.72
C VAL A 102 -3.20 7.55 10.46
N GLU A 103 -4.06 8.30 9.77
CA GLU A 103 -5.02 9.20 10.42
C GLU A 103 -5.95 8.44 11.38
N LYS A 104 -6.48 7.29 10.95
CA LYS A 104 -7.29 6.42 11.80
C LYS A 104 -6.51 5.87 12.99
N LEU A 105 -5.24 5.51 12.79
CA LEU A 105 -4.38 5.00 13.85
C LEU A 105 -4.07 6.09 14.89
N LEU A 106 -3.79 7.31 14.45
CA LEU A 106 -3.53 8.48 15.31
C LEU A 106 -4.74 8.90 16.14
N ALA A 107 -5.96 8.64 15.63
CA ALA A 107 -7.21 8.89 16.34
C ALA A 107 -7.52 7.85 17.43
N CYS A 108 -6.82 6.71 17.45
CA CYS A 108 -7.00 5.69 18.48
C CYS A 108 -6.27 6.06 19.77
N SER A 109 -6.90 5.78 20.91
CA SER A 109 -6.33 6.00 22.24
C SER A 109 -5.87 4.71 22.90
N GLY A 110 -4.81 4.78 23.71
CA GLY A 110 -4.30 3.64 24.48
C GLY A 110 -3.26 2.81 23.73
N ARG A 111 -3.14 1.52 24.07
CA ARG A 111 -2.23 0.59 23.40
C ARG A 111 -2.94 0.01 22.18
N VAL A 112 -2.39 0.27 20.99
CA VAL A 112 -2.99 -0.11 19.71
C VAL A 112 -2.04 -1.05 18.96
N VAL A 113 -2.58 -2.06 18.30
CA VAL A 113 -1.87 -2.92 17.34
C VAL A 113 -2.55 -2.76 16.00
N ALA A 114 -1.80 -2.31 14.99
CA ALA A 114 -2.26 -2.25 13.61
C ALA A 114 -1.85 -3.52 12.87
N VAL A 115 -2.82 -4.19 12.24
CA VAL A 115 -2.58 -5.35 11.37
C VAL A 115 -2.87 -4.89 9.95
N VAL A 116 -1.84 -4.85 9.10
CA VAL A 116 -1.89 -4.24 7.76
C VAL A 116 -1.28 -5.17 6.72
N GLY A 117 -1.65 -4.96 5.45
CA GLY A 117 -1.03 -5.68 4.34
C GLY A 117 0.42 -5.24 4.11
N ILE A 118 1.27 -6.16 3.64
CA ILE A 118 2.70 -5.92 3.47
C ILE A 118 3.02 -4.71 2.58
N GLY A 119 2.23 -4.48 1.54
CA GLY A 119 2.38 -3.34 0.62
C GLY A 119 2.12 -1.97 1.25
N HIS A 120 1.57 -1.91 2.46
CA HIS A 120 1.28 -0.68 3.20
C HIS A 120 2.28 -0.42 4.34
N MET A 121 3.10 -1.40 4.72
CA MET A 121 3.98 -1.30 5.89
C MET A 121 4.95 -0.12 5.79
N ASP A 122 5.65 0.01 4.66
CA ASP A 122 6.63 1.09 4.42
C ASP A 122 6.00 2.48 4.53
N GLY A 123 4.84 2.68 3.89
CA GLY A 123 4.16 3.97 3.86
C GLY A 123 3.60 4.36 5.23
N ILE A 124 3.00 3.39 5.94
CA ILE A 124 2.47 3.60 7.29
C ILE A 124 3.60 3.92 8.28
N GLU A 125 4.70 3.17 8.29
CA GLU A 125 5.83 3.41 9.19
C GLU A 125 6.43 4.80 8.97
N LYS A 126 6.61 5.20 7.70
CA LYS A 126 7.10 6.54 7.34
C LYS A 126 6.17 7.64 7.85
N LEU A 127 4.89 7.59 7.47
CA LEU A 127 3.91 8.62 7.81
C LEU A 127 3.67 8.70 9.33
N TRP A 128 3.67 7.57 10.02
CA TRP A 128 3.58 7.51 11.47
C TRP A 128 4.79 8.17 12.13
N GLY A 129 6.00 7.85 11.68
CA GLY A 129 7.24 8.45 12.18
C GLY A 129 7.25 9.98 11.99
N GLU A 130 6.80 10.46 10.84
CA GLU A 130 6.66 11.90 10.57
C GLU A 130 5.60 12.56 11.48
N ALA A 131 4.47 11.90 11.71
CA ALA A 131 3.41 12.41 12.58
C ALA A 131 3.83 12.49 14.06
N MET A 132 4.61 11.52 14.54
CA MET A 132 5.12 11.49 15.91
C MET A 132 6.20 12.55 16.18
N GLN A 133 6.91 13.00 15.14
CA GLN A 133 7.93 14.05 15.26
C GLN A 133 7.35 15.47 15.25
N LYS A 134 6.12 15.66 14.76
CA LYS A 134 5.48 16.99 14.75
C LYS A 134 5.17 17.43 16.19
N PRO A 135 5.58 18.64 16.61
CA PRO A 135 5.20 19.15 17.92
C PRO A 135 3.69 19.22 18.02
N LYS A 136 3.12 18.64 19.09
CA LYS A 136 1.69 18.77 19.38
C LYS A 136 1.38 20.25 19.57
N VAL A 137 0.80 20.89 18.56
CA VAL A 137 0.27 22.26 18.67
C VAL A 137 -0.77 22.21 19.78
N LYS A 138 -0.46 22.85 20.92
CA LYS A 138 -1.42 23.01 22.01
C LYS A 138 -2.59 23.83 21.45
N LYS A 139 -3.77 23.22 21.39
CA LYS A 139 -5.04 23.95 21.23
C LYS A 139 -5.40 24.62 22.55
#